data_AF-A0A9X2GVJ5-F1
#
_entry.id   AF-A0A9X2GVJ5-F1
#
_cell.length_a   1.000
_cell.length_b   1.000
_cell.length_c   1.000
_cell.angle_alpha   90.00
_cell.angle_beta   90.00
_cell.angle_gamma   90.00
#
_symmetry.space_group_name_H-M   'P 1'
#
loop_
_entity.id
_entity.type
_entity.pdbx_description
1 polymer ?
#
loop_
_entity_poly.entity_id
_entity_poly.type
_entity_poly.pdbx_seq_one_letter_code
_entity_poly.pdbx_strand_id
1 'polypeptide(L)'
;MTATYQQRRSPSATTLLVPLLVGGLVVLALGVYGRAHTPTGFAVGVAGFSAALPMKVWLTTGAFVLAIVQVVSALSMWGKLGITIPPAVHRWSGRLAFVLTIPVAFHCLYALGLQYDVPRVLAHSLLGCFFYGVFTAKMLALPKRDTPGWTLPVLGGLAFTALVGLWLTSSFWFFTAVGFKV
;
A
#
# COMPACT_ATOMS: atom_id res chain seq x y z
N MET A 1 -18.12 -31.93 34.21
CA MET A 1 -17.77 -30.67 33.52
C MET A 1 -16.26 -30.66 33.29
N THR A 2 -15.80 -31.14 32.15
CA THR A 2 -14.38 -31.09 31.75
C THR A 2 -14.14 -29.76 31.04
N ALA A 3 -13.49 -28.82 31.72
CA ALA A 3 -13.02 -27.59 31.10
C ALA A 3 -11.91 -27.96 30.11
N THR A 4 -12.25 -28.02 28.81
CA THR A 4 -11.25 -28.00 27.74
C THR A 4 -10.50 -26.68 27.84
N TYR A 5 -9.31 -26.72 28.46
CA TYR A 5 -8.29 -25.69 28.25
C TYR A 5 -8.00 -25.68 26.75
N GLN A 6 -8.62 -24.76 26.01
CA GLN A 6 -8.15 -24.38 24.69
C GLN A 6 -6.71 -23.91 24.89
N GLN A 7 -5.74 -24.78 24.60
CA GLN A 7 -4.33 -24.41 24.51
C GLN A 7 -4.25 -23.24 23.52
N ARG A 8 -4.12 -22.01 24.03
CA ARG A 8 -3.70 -20.88 23.21
C ARG A 8 -2.30 -21.24 22.69
N ARG A 9 -2.20 -21.57 21.41
CA ARG A 9 -0.90 -21.70 20.76
C ARG A 9 -0.10 -20.43 21.01
N SER A 10 1.14 -20.60 21.44
CA SER A 10 2.06 -19.48 21.58
C SER A 10 2.25 -18.82 20.21
N PRO A 11 2.31 -17.48 20.14
CA PRO A 11 2.57 -16.78 18.89
C PRO A 11 3.87 -17.30 18.26
N SER A 12 3.84 -17.62 16.96
CA SER A 12 4.99 -18.18 16.25
C SER A 12 5.33 -17.35 15.01
N ALA A 13 6.58 -16.89 14.94
CA ALA A 13 7.10 -16.17 13.77
C ALA A 13 7.08 -17.05 12.50
N THR A 14 7.13 -18.37 12.64
CA THR A 14 7.02 -19.32 11.52
C THR A 14 5.72 -19.13 10.74
N THR A 15 4.65 -18.67 11.40
CA THR A 15 3.37 -18.39 10.72
C THR A 15 3.45 -17.25 9.71
N LEU A 16 4.47 -16.38 9.81
CA LEU A 16 4.76 -15.27 8.91
C LEU A 16 5.59 -15.67 7.69
N LEU A 17 6.18 -16.86 7.66
CA LEU A 17 7.02 -17.30 6.53
C LEU A 17 6.28 -17.18 5.20
N VAL A 18 5.08 -17.77 5.10
CA VAL A 18 4.28 -17.72 3.87
C VAL A 18 3.90 -16.27 3.49
N PRO A 19 3.30 -15.45 4.38
CA PRO A 19 3.03 -14.05 4.08
C PRO A 19 4.24 -13.26 3.57
N LEU A 20 5.40 -13.41 4.23
CA LEU A 20 6.62 -12.67 3.89
C LEU A 20 7.24 -13.16 2.58
N LEU A 21 7.26 -14.47 2.33
CA LEU A 21 7.75 -15.04 1.08
C LEU A 21 6.88 -14.62 -0.10
N VAL A 22 5.56 -14.68 0.03
CA VAL A 22 4.64 -14.23 -1.03
C VAL A 22 4.76 -12.73 -1.24
N GLY A 23 4.84 -11.93 -0.17
CA GLY A 23 5.10 -10.50 -0.27
C GLY A 23 6.40 -10.19 -1.00
N GLY A 24 7.50 -10.87 -0.64
CA GLY A 24 8.79 -10.74 -1.31
C GLY A 24 8.74 -11.15 -2.78
N LEU A 25 8.04 -12.24 -3.10
CA LEU A 25 7.82 -12.68 -4.48
C LEU A 25 7.08 -11.60 -5.29
N VAL A 26 6.07 -10.94 -4.71
CA VAL A 26 5.37 -9.81 -5.36
C VAL A 26 6.33 -8.65 -5.62
N VAL A 27 7.18 -8.27 -4.65
CA VAL A 27 8.19 -7.20 -4.87
C VAL A 27 9.09 -7.55 -6.07
N LEU A 28 9.62 -8.77 -6.09
CA LEU A 28 10.52 -9.23 -7.15
C LEU A 28 9.80 -9.33 -8.50
N ALA A 29 8.60 -9.90 -8.53
CA ALA A 29 7.82 -10.05 -9.76
C ALA A 29 7.50 -8.69 -10.39
N LEU A 30 7.07 -7.71 -9.59
CA LEU A 30 6.79 -6.36 -10.09
C LEU A 30 8.07 -5.64 -10.55
N GLY A 31 9.17 -5.79 -9.82
CA GLY A 31 10.46 -5.19 -10.20
C GLY A 31 11.02 -5.78 -11.49
N VAL A 32 11.03 -7.11 -11.62
CA VAL A 32 11.47 -7.82 -12.83
C VAL A 32 10.56 -7.49 -14.01
N TYR A 33 9.24 -7.53 -13.80
CA TYR A 33 8.28 -7.14 -14.82
C TYR A 33 8.51 -5.71 -15.29
N GLY A 34 8.59 -4.75 -14.38
CA GLY A 34 8.83 -3.34 -14.72
C GLY A 34 10.14 -3.12 -15.47
N ARG A 35 11.15 -3.96 -15.23
CA ARG A 35 12.45 -3.90 -15.93
C ARG A 35 12.44 -4.53 -17.32
N ALA A 36 11.72 -5.63 -17.48
CA ALA A 36 11.72 -6.45 -18.69
C ALA A 36 10.62 -6.05 -19.67
N HIS A 37 9.53 -5.48 -19.16
CA HIS A 37 8.40 -5.01 -19.95
C HIS A 37 8.79 -3.79 -20.79
N THR A 38 8.34 -3.75 -22.05
CA THR A 38 8.49 -2.57 -22.91
C THR A 38 7.37 -1.59 -22.59
N PRO A 39 7.66 -0.36 -22.12
CA PRO A 39 6.63 0.62 -21.78
C PRO A 39 5.68 0.89 -22.95
N THR A 40 4.38 0.76 -22.70
CA THR A 40 3.38 0.85 -23.78
C THR A 40 2.96 2.28 -24.09
N GLY A 41 3.22 3.24 -23.19
CA GLY A 41 2.67 4.59 -23.26
C GLY A 41 1.15 4.67 -23.03
N PHE A 42 0.47 3.54 -22.81
CA PHE A 42 -0.99 3.51 -22.66
C PHE A 42 -1.43 3.88 -21.24
N ALA A 43 -2.29 4.89 -21.12
CA ALA A 43 -2.89 5.30 -19.87
C ALA A 43 -4.32 4.78 -19.72
N VAL A 44 -4.65 4.21 -18.55
CA VAL A 44 -6.07 4.03 -18.18
C VAL A 44 -6.67 5.42 -17.98
N GLY A 45 -7.72 5.73 -18.75
CA GLY A 45 -8.54 6.92 -18.56
C GLY A 45 -9.67 6.63 -17.59
N VAL A 46 -9.45 6.90 -16.29
CA VAL A 46 -10.56 6.85 -15.31
C VAL A 46 -11.51 8.02 -15.60
N ALA A 47 -12.80 7.73 -15.73
CA ALA A 47 -13.83 8.73 -16.00
C ALA A 47 -13.77 9.87 -14.96
N GLY A 48 -13.87 11.11 -15.44
CA GLY A 48 -13.78 12.32 -14.61
C GLY A 48 -12.39 12.98 -14.55
N PHE A 49 -11.36 12.39 -15.18
CA PHE A 49 -10.05 13.02 -15.32
C PHE A 49 -9.77 13.47 -16.77
N SER A 50 -9.18 14.65 -16.91
CA SER A 50 -8.79 15.23 -18.21
C SER A 50 -7.56 14.57 -18.83
N ALA A 51 -6.68 14.00 -18.01
CA ALA A 51 -5.48 13.32 -18.45
C ALA A 51 -4.94 12.35 -17.38
N ALA A 52 -4.02 11.48 -17.79
CA ALA A 52 -3.40 10.48 -16.93
C ALA A 52 -2.62 11.08 -15.75
N LEU A 53 -1.97 12.23 -15.96
CA LEU A 53 -1.15 12.87 -14.95
C LEU A 53 -2.00 13.48 -13.81
N PRO A 54 -3.01 14.34 -14.07
CA PRO A 54 -3.97 14.77 -13.05
C PRO A 54 -4.65 13.60 -12.33
N MET A 55 -5.03 12.54 -13.06
CA MET A 55 -5.59 11.32 -12.46
C MET A 55 -4.63 10.73 -11.42
N LYS A 56 -3.37 10.48 -11.78
CA LYS A 56 -2.38 9.93 -10.85
C LYS A 56 -2.22 10.78 -9.61
N VAL A 57 -2.12 12.09 -9.81
CA VAL A 57 -1.88 13.06 -8.73
C VAL A 57 -3.03 13.06 -7.72
N TRP A 58 -4.27 13.12 -8.19
CA TRP A 58 -5.45 13.16 -7.33
C TRP A 58 -5.79 11.80 -6.71
N LEU A 59 -5.70 10.70 -7.45
CA LEU A 59 -5.93 9.36 -6.89
C LEU A 59 -4.90 9.01 -5.81
N THR A 60 -3.62 9.33 -6.03
CA THR A 60 -2.57 9.10 -5.03
C THR A 60 -2.77 10.00 -3.80
N THR A 61 -3.22 11.24 -3.99
CA THR A 61 -3.58 12.14 -2.88
C THR A 61 -4.75 11.60 -2.08
N GLY A 62 -5.80 11.10 -2.73
CA GLY A 62 -6.92 10.44 -2.07
C GLY A 62 -6.49 9.20 -1.28
N ALA A 63 -5.60 8.36 -1.86
CA ALA A 63 -5.06 7.20 -1.18
C ALA A 63 -4.25 7.59 0.07
N PHE A 64 -3.43 8.65 -0.02
CA PHE A 64 -2.67 9.18 1.11
C PHE A 64 -3.59 9.67 2.25
N VAL A 65 -4.62 10.46 1.95
CA VAL A 65 -5.60 10.92 2.95
C VAL A 65 -6.30 9.73 3.61
N LEU A 66 -6.74 8.74 2.84
CA LEU A 66 -7.35 7.53 3.40
C LEU A 66 -6.36 6.71 4.24
N ALA A 67 -5.06 6.75 3.94
CA ALA A 67 -4.04 6.09 4.75
C ALA A 67 -3.81 6.81 6.11
N ILE A 68 -4.01 8.13 6.18
CA ILE A 68 -4.08 8.82 7.47
C ILE A 68 -5.27 8.30 8.28
N VAL A 69 -6.44 8.15 7.63
CA VAL A 69 -7.63 7.55 8.26
C VAL A 69 -7.32 6.12 8.74
N GLN A 70 -6.54 5.34 8.00
CA GLN A 70 -6.09 4.00 8.42
C GLN A 70 -5.31 4.03 9.73
N VAL A 71 -4.34 4.94 9.87
CA VAL A 71 -3.51 5.04 11.08
C VAL A 71 -4.35 5.51 12.26
N VAL A 72 -5.16 6.56 12.10
CA VAL A 72 -6.03 7.08 13.16
C VAL A 72 -7.04 6.03 13.62
N SER A 73 -7.70 5.35 12.69
CA SER A 73 -8.64 4.26 13.04
C SER A 73 -7.95 3.06 13.68
N ALA A 74 -6.72 2.71 13.26
CA ALA A 74 -5.94 1.66 13.91
C ALA A 74 -5.56 2.01 15.35
N LEU A 75 -5.11 3.25 15.60
CA LEU A 75 -4.81 3.75 16.94
C LEU A 75 -6.03 3.70 17.85
N SER A 76 -7.22 4.07 17.35
CA SER A 76 -8.48 3.92 18.08
C SER A 76 -8.80 2.45 18.39
N MET A 77 -8.71 1.55 17.40
CA MET A 77 -8.94 0.11 17.59
C MET A 77 -7.97 -0.52 18.60
N TRP A 78 -6.79 0.08 18.78
CA TRP A 78 -5.76 -0.33 19.72
C TRP A 78 -5.83 0.41 21.06
N GLY A 79 -6.90 1.18 21.31
CA GLY A 79 -7.13 1.88 22.57
C GLY A 79 -6.17 3.05 22.83
N LYS A 80 -5.51 3.58 21.80
CA LYS A 80 -4.51 4.67 21.94
C LYS A 80 -5.07 6.08 21.86
N LEU A 81 -6.33 6.26 21.44
CA LEU A 81 -6.94 7.59 21.22
C LEU A 81 -8.04 7.97 22.23
N GLY A 82 -8.46 7.08 23.13
CA GLY A 82 -9.58 7.33 24.05
C GLY A 82 -10.96 7.45 23.39
N ILE A 83 -11.03 7.51 22.06
CA ILE A 83 -12.27 7.48 21.26
C ILE A 83 -12.43 6.14 20.54
N THR A 84 -13.67 5.73 20.32
CA THR A 84 -14.00 4.51 19.56
C THR A 84 -14.44 4.86 18.14
N ILE A 85 -13.57 4.57 17.18
CA ILE A 85 -13.88 4.67 15.75
C ILE A 85 -14.44 3.32 15.29
N PRO A 86 -15.58 3.28 14.58
CA PRO A 86 -16.16 2.02 14.12
C PRO A 86 -15.16 1.22 13.25
N PRO A 87 -14.95 -0.09 13.49
CA PRO A 87 -14.04 -0.90 12.70
C PRO A 87 -14.37 -0.95 11.19
N ALA A 88 -15.62 -0.65 10.83
CA ALA A 88 -16.04 -0.48 9.44
C ALA A 88 -15.28 0.65 8.72
N VAL A 89 -14.97 1.75 9.43
CA VAL A 89 -14.18 2.87 8.88
C VAL A 89 -12.80 2.38 8.47
N HIS A 90 -12.10 1.65 9.35
CA HIS A 90 -10.80 1.06 9.03
C HIS A 90 -10.87 0.11 7.83
N ARG A 91 -11.88 -0.76 7.78
CA ARG A 91 -12.01 -1.73 6.69
C ARG A 91 -12.29 -1.07 5.34
N TRP A 92 -13.27 -0.16 5.27
CA TRP A 92 -13.68 0.44 4.01
C TRP A 92 -12.72 1.50 3.50
N SER A 93 -12.18 2.36 4.38
CA SER A 93 -11.17 3.33 3.95
C SER A 93 -9.90 2.64 3.45
N GLY A 94 -9.51 1.49 4.02
CA GLY A 94 -8.37 0.70 3.55
C GLY A 94 -8.60 0.07 2.18
N ARG A 95 -9.81 -0.47 1.95
CA ARG A 95 -10.20 -0.99 0.62
C ARG A 95 -10.21 0.11 -0.44
N LEU A 96 -10.84 1.25 -0.12
CA LEU A 96 -10.87 2.40 -1.01
C LEU A 96 -9.47 2.91 -1.31
N ALA A 97 -8.61 3.07 -0.28
CA ALA A 97 -7.22 3.48 -0.46
C ALA A 97 -6.48 2.55 -1.45
N PHE A 98 -6.59 1.23 -1.26
CA PHE A 98 -5.97 0.27 -2.16
C PHE A 98 -6.53 0.38 -3.59
N VAL A 99 -7.86 0.48 -3.75
CA VAL A 99 -8.49 0.65 -5.07
C VAL A 99 -7.99 1.89 -5.79
N LEU A 100 -7.84 3.02 -5.10
CA LEU A 100 -7.30 4.25 -5.71
C LEU A 100 -5.86 4.06 -6.22
N THR A 101 -5.07 3.16 -5.62
CA THR A 101 -3.71 2.89 -6.08
C THR A 101 -3.65 2.02 -7.34
N ILE A 102 -4.72 1.30 -7.70
CA ILE A 102 -4.69 0.36 -8.84
C ILE A 102 -4.49 1.08 -10.18
N PRO A 103 -5.28 2.10 -10.55
CA PRO A 103 -5.07 2.83 -11.81
C PRO A 103 -3.70 3.54 -11.85
N VAL A 104 -3.25 4.03 -10.69
CA VAL A 104 -1.95 4.68 -10.54
C VAL A 104 -0.83 3.69 -10.81
N ALA A 105 -0.87 2.52 -10.17
CA ALA A 105 0.14 1.47 -10.31
C ALA A 105 0.17 0.90 -11.72
N PHE A 106 -0.99 0.69 -12.35
CA PHE A 106 -1.07 0.31 -13.74
C PHE A 106 -0.29 1.30 -14.61
N HIS A 107 -0.53 2.60 -14.45
CA HIS A 107 0.17 3.60 -15.25
C HIS A 107 1.67 3.65 -14.92
N CYS A 108 2.07 3.54 -13.65
CA CYS A 108 3.49 3.53 -13.28
C CYS A 108 4.24 2.31 -13.83
N LEU A 109 3.61 1.13 -13.85
CA LEU A 109 4.29 -0.11 -14.19
C LEU A 109 4.12 -0.50 -15.66
N TYR A 110 2.89 -0.47 -16.19
CA TYR A 110 2.57 -0.90 -17.56
C TYR A 110 2.85 0.17 -18.61
N ALA A 111 2.56 1.44 -18.29
CA ALA A 111 2.71 2.53 -19.25
C ALA A 111 4.16 3.03 -19.32
N LEU A 112 4.86 3.07 -18.17
CA LEU A 112 6.18 3.72 -18.02
C LEU A 112 7.33 2.74 -17.72
N GLY A 113 7.05 1.62 -17.05
CA GLY A 113 8.08 0.67 -16.61
C GLY A 113 8.96 1.18 -15.46
N LEU A 114 9.99 0.40 -15.13
CA LEU A 114 11.01 0.73 -14.13
C LEU A 114 12.12 1.59 -14.76
N GLN A 115 12.45 2.72 -14.15
CA GLN A 115 13.44 3.67 -14.65
C GLN A 115 14.55 3.93 -13.61
N TYR A 116 15.79 4.12 -14.06
CA TYR A 116 16.99 4.27 -13.22
C TYR A 116 17.74 5.59 -13.40
N ASP A 117 17.44 6.32 -14.46
CA ASP A 117 18.08 7.56 -14.90
C ASP A 117 17.66 8.76 -14.03
N VAL A 118 16.46 8.73 -13.46
CA VAL A 118 15.96 9.78 -12.57
C VAL A 118 15.78 9.24 -11.15
N PRO A 119 16.56 9.71 -10.14
CA PRO A 119 16.50 9.18 -8.76
C PRO A 119 15.09 9.19 -8.15
N ARG A 120 14.30 10.23 -8.39
CA ARG A 120 12.89 10.32 -7.93
C ARG A 120 12.04 9.18 -8.50
N VAL A 121 12.19 8.88 -9.80
CA VAL A 121 11.41 7.85 -10.48
C VAL A 121 11.86 6.46 -10.06
N LEU A 122 13.17 6.26 -9.86
CA LEU A 122 13.70 5.03 -9.26
C LEU A 122 13.12 4.80 -7.87
N ALA A 123 13.18 5.81 -6.99
CA ALA A 123 12.60 5.73 -5.66
C ALA A 123 11.09 5.41 -5.71
N HIS A 124 10.33 6.10 -6.56
CA HIS A 124 8.90 5.84 -6.75
C HIS A 124 8.62 4.40 -7.17
N SER A 125 9.41 3.87 -8.11
CA SER A 125 9.22 2.52 -8.64
C SER A 125 9.54 1.44 -7.60
N LEU A 126 10.64 1.62 -6.84
CA LEU A 126 11.00 0.72 -5.75
C LEU A 126 9.97 0.74 -4.62
N LEU A 127 9.50 1.93 -4.23
CA LEU A 127 8.45 2.10 -3.23
C LEU A 127 7.12 1.46 -3.69
N GLY A 128 6.80 1.53 -4.98
CA GLY A 128 5.62 0.89 -5.56
C GLY A 128 5.68 -0.62 -5.43
N CYS A 129 6.79 -1.23 -5.84
CA CYS A 129 7.00 -2.67 -5.71
C CYS A 129 6.93 -3.10 -4.24
N PHE A 130 7.60 -2.37 -3.36
CA PHE A 130 7.61 -2.63 -1.92
C PHE A 130 6.22 -2.51 -1.29
N PHE A 131 5.45 -1.46 -1.63
CA PHE A 131 4.09 -1.26 -1.13
C PHE A 131 3.18 -2.46 -1.44
N TYR A 132 3.15 -2.92 -2.69
CA TYR A 132 2.32 -4.07 -3.08
C TYR A 132 2.77 -5.38 -2.41
N GLY A 133 4.08 -5.57 -2.23
CA GLY A 133 4.61 -6.73 -1.49
C GLY A 133 4.21 -6.72 -0.01
N VAL A 134 4.42 -5.60 0.68
CA VAL A 134 4.05 -5.45 2.10
C VAL A 134 2.53 -5.54 2.28
N PHE A 135 1.75 -4.94 1.39
CA PHE A 135 0.29 -5.03 1.43
C PHE A 135 -0.16 -6.48 1.26
N THR A 136 0.43 -7.22 0.33
CA THR A 136 0.16 -8.66 0.14
C THR A 136 0.49 -9.46 1.41
N ALA A 137 1.67 -9.26 1.99
CA ALA A 137 2.05 -9.89 3.25
C ALA A 137 1.07 -9.56 4.39
N LYS A 138 0.65 -8.29 4.50
CA LYS A 138 -0.37 -7.84 5.46
C LYS A 138 -1.67 -8.61 5.27
N MET A 139 -2.18 -8.69 4.05
CA MET A 139 -3.46 -9.37 3.77
C MET A 139 -3.41 -10.86 4.09
N LEU A 140 -2.28 -11.52 3.84
CA LEU A 140 -2.08 -12.94 4.18
C LEU A 140 -1.85 -13.18 5.67
N ALA A 141 -1.34 -12.18 6.40
CA ALA A 141 -1.16 -12.24 7.85
C ALA A 141 -2.48 -12.01 8.62
N LEU A 142 -3.39 -11.16 8.12
CA LEU A 142 -4.65 -10.80 8.78
C LEU A 142 -5.50 -11.98 9.30
N PRO A 143 -5.75 -13.07 8.54
CA PRO A 143 -6.59 -14.17 9.02
C PRO A 143 -5.87 -15.12 9.99
N LYS A 144 -4.56 -14.98 10.20
CA LYS A 144 -3.78 -15.88 11.06
C LYS A 144 -3.97 -15.52 12.53
N ARG A 145 -4.24 -16.53 13.37
CA ARG A 145 -4.54 -16.36 14.81
C ARG A 145 -3.30 -16.39 15.71
N ASP A 146 -2.21 -16.99 15.23
CA ASP A 146 -1.00 -17.27 16.04
C ASP A 146 0.18 -16.37 15.65
N THR A 147 -0.07 -15.19 15.06
CA THR A 147 1.00 -14.24 14.69
C THR A 147 1.42 -13.39 15.88
N PRO A 148 2.69 -12.96 15.98
CA PRO A 148 3.13 -12.00 16.98
C PRO A 148 2.30 -10.71 16.98
N GLY A 149 2.04 -10.14 18.16
CA GLY A 149 1.18 -8.95 18.30
C GLY A 149 1.69 -7.69 17.57
N TRP A 150 2.98 -7.63 17.25
CA TRP A 150 3.59 -6.53 16.49
C TRP A 150 3.38 -6.64 14.97
N THR A 151 2.91 -7.79 14.46
CA THR A 151 2.84 -8.08 13.02
C THR A 151 2.03 -7.04 12.25
N LEU A 152 0.78 -6.79 12.67
CA LEU A 152 -0.12 -5.88 11.95
C LEU A 152 0.33 -4.41 12.01
N PRO A 153 0.85 -3.89 13.13
CA PRO A 153 1.47 -2.56 13.18
C PRO A 153 2.65 -2.40 12.27
N VAL A 154 3.56 -3.39 12.23
CA VAL A 154 4.77 -3.28 11.43
C VAL A 154 4.39 -3.32 9.95
N LEU A 155 3.59 -4.30 9.52
CA LEU A 155 3.15 -4.38 8.13
C LEU A 155 2.26 -3.18 7.73
N GLY A 156 1.39 -2.73 8.63
CA GLY A 156 0.55 -1.55 8.41
C GLY A 156 1.37 -0.25 8.33
N GLY A 157 2.35 -0.08 9.21
CA GLY A 157 3.26 1.05 9.25
C GLY A 157 4.17 1.10 8.03
N LEU A 158 4.74 -0.04 7.63
CA LEU A 158 5.51 -0.15 6.39
C LEU A 158 4.67 0.20 5.15
N ALA A 159 3.44 -0.29 5.06
CA ALA A 159 2.54 0.06 3.96
C ALA A 159 2.20 1.56 3.95
N PHE A 160 1.95 2.14 5.13
CA PHE A 160 1.73 3.58 5.27
C PHE A 160 2.97 4.36 4.81
N THR A 161 4.14 4.08 5.35
CA THR A 161 5.40 4.75 5.00
C THR A 161 5.71 4.64 3.52
N ALA A 162 5.52 3.47 2.91
CA ALA A 162 5.70 3.29 1.48
C ALA A 162 4.73 4.16 0.67
N LEU A 163 3.45 4.23 1.07
CA LEU A 163 2.47 5.09 0.42
C LEU A 163 2.77 6.58 0.59
N VAL A 164 3.28 7.00 1.75
CA VAL A 164 3.76 8.39 1.96
C VAL A 164 4.92 8.68 1.00
N GLY A 165 5.90 7.79 0.91
CA GLY A 165 7.01 7.95 -0.05
C GLY A 165 6.52 8.00 -1.50
N LEU A 166 5.54 7.17 -1.87
CA LEU A 166 4.89 7.21 -3.18
C LEU A 166 4.24 8.56 -3.45
N TRP A 167 3.49 9.10 -2.49
CA TRP A 167 2.84 10.41 -2.61
C TRP A 167 3.87 11.56 -2.70
N LEU A 168 4.94 11.51 -1.89
CA LEU A 168 6.02 12.50 -1.90
C LEU A 168 6.75 12.53 -3.25
N THR A 169 7.03 11.36 -3.81
CA THR A 169 7.73 11.22 -5.11
C THR A 169 6.83 11.43 -6.33
N SER A 170 5.51 11.53 -6.15
CA SER A 170 4.55 11.79 -7.22
C SER A 170 3.75 13.07 -7.01
N SER A 171 2.62 13.02 -6.31
CA SER A 171 1.66 14.12 -6.17
C SER A 171 2.27 15.35 -5.55
N PHE A 172 2.99 15.21 -4.44
CA PHE A 172 3.62 16.35 -3.77
C PHE A 172 4.65 17.03 -4.68
N TRP A 173 5.52 16.24 -5.31
CA TRP A 173 6.46 16.75 -6.30
C TRP A 173 5.74 17.45 -7.46
N PHE A 174 4.65 16.90 -7.97
CA PHE A 174 3.85 17.53 -9.02
C PHE A 174 3.29 18.90 -8.58
N PHE A 175 2.67 18.96 -7.40
CA PHE A 175 2.09 20.19 -6.87
C PHE A 175 3.12 21.29 -6.62
N THR A 176 4.34 20.93 -6.24
CA THR A 176 5.40 21.88 -5.85
C THR A 176 6.34 22.24 -6.98
N ALA A 177 6.63 21.32 -7.90
CA ALA A 177 7.64 21.50 -8.94
C ALA A 177 7.05 21.77 -10.33
N VAL A 178 5.84 21.27 -10.62
CA VAL A 178 5.18 21.45 -11.94
C VAL A 178 4.11 22.54 -11.85
N GLY A 179 3.36 22.56 -10.75
CA GLY A 179 2.23 23.46 -10.56
C GLY A 179 0.98 23.02 -11.33
N PHE A 180 -0.16 23.66 -11.04
CA PHE A 180 -1.38 23.46 -11.80
C PHE A 180 -1.26 24.18 -13.14
N LYS A 181 -0.97 23.43 -14.21
CA LYS A 181 -1.38 23.86 -15.56
C LYS A 181 -2.81 23.39 -15.74
N VAL A 182 -3.75 24.25 -15.38
CA VAL A 182 -5.17 24.11 -15.77
C VAL A 182 -5.28 24.44 -17.24
#